data_AF-A0A2E7WI95-F1
#
_entry.id   AF-A0A2E7WI95-F1
#
_cell.length_a   1.000
_cell.length_b   1.000
_cell.length_c   1.000
_cell.angle_alpha   90.00
_cell.angle_beta   90.00
_cell.angle_gamma   90.00
#
_symmetry.space_group_name_H-M   'P 1'
#
loop_
_entity.id
_entity.type
_entity.pdbx_description
1 polymer ?
#
loop_
_entity_poly.entity_id
_entity_poly.type
_entity_poly.pdbx_seq_one_letter_code
_entity_poly.pdbx_strand_id
1 'polypeptide(L)'
;MPANENTRKNRLAFGAEIVTYDDARRAAKRRLPRMIYDFIDGAAGRETAPARNRAGFDAVNLQPRALRNVTERCLKTHLLGQVFDAPFGIAPMGMCGLTYPGADQIMADQCTARNIPLGLSTAASIPLENMRQLAGDNAWFQLYASGSTEQTMSFVERAKQAGYQKLILTVDVPQVSRRVRDHKNGFEVPFRIGPKQFLDFALHPQWSLSMLWHGIPETANYKHPNSGGFDRNSSRAGADWTFLDQLRQVWSGELIIKGVTSTEDARHIQAAGADAIWVSNHGGRQLDSAPSSVTLLPPIRAAVGPNYPVIFDSGVRHGEDVIKALALGADFVMLGRPVMFALGAAGGRGLRAYLDEVTLEISTAMAQIGTCSVPDITPQCLYGDTQISPALTTENIALIPTEHHKTGGHR
;
A
#
# COMPACT_ATOMS: atom_id res chain seq x y z
N MET A 1 13.78 9.58 -24.95
CA MET A 1 13.50 11.00 -24.60
C MET A 1 12.28 11.45 -25.41
N PRO A 2 11.28 12.11 -24.80
CA PRO A 2 11.44 13.41 -24.13
C PRO A 2 10.85 13.42 -22.70
N ALA A 3 11.73 13.48 -21.71
CA ALA A 3 11.34 13.71 -20.30
C ALA A 3 11.78 15.09 -19.78
N ASN A 4 12.30 15.98 -20.65
CA ASN A 4 13.06 17.14 -20.18
C ASN A 4 12.41 18.53 -20.36
N GLU A 5 11.26 18.64 -21.03
CA GLU A 5 10.60 19.96 -21.22
C GLU A 5 9.29 20.13 -20.45
N ASN A 6 8.51 19.07 -20.23
CA ASN A 6 7.24 19.15 -19.49
C ASN A 6 7.41 19.25 -17.97
N THR A 7 8.52 18.74 -17.42
CA THR A 7 8.83 18.79 -15.98
C THR A 7 9.17 20.19 -15.49
N ARG A 8 9.76 21.06 -16.35
CA ARG A 8 10.11 22.44 -15.96
C ARG A 8 8.91 23.39 -15.94
N LYS A 9 7.91 23.19 -16.82
CA LYS A 9 6.77 24.12 -16.93
C LYS A 9 5.73 24.01 -15.80
N ASN A 10 5.74 22.93 -15.03
CA ASN A 10 4.81 22.73 -13.90
C ASN A 10 5.30 23.30 -12.55
N ARG A 11 6.49 23.93 -12.51
CA ARG A 11 7.19 24.32 -11.27
C ARG A 11 6.65 25.56 -10.54
N LEU A 12 5.73 26.33 -11.11
CA LEU A 12 5.41 27.66 -10.56
C LEU A 12 3.90 27.95 -10.56
N ALA A 13 3.19 27.46 -9.54
CA ALA A 13 1.98 28.12 -8.99
C ALA A 13 1.58 27.51 -7.63
N PHE A 14 1.91 28.23 -6.55
CA PHE A 14 1.45 28.08 -5.15
C PHE A 14 1.82 26.81 -4.35
N GLY A 15 2.88 26.94 -3.54
CA GLY A 15 2.89 26.56 -2.13
C GLY A 15 3.14 25.09 -1.78
N ALA A 16 4.43 24.71 -1.77
CA ALA A 16 5.02 23.40 -1.47
C ALA A 16 4.85 22.35 -2.59
N GLU A 17 5.84 22.31 -3.50
CA GLU A 17 6.00 21.24 -4.48
C GLU A 17 6.27 19.93 -3.73
N ILE A 18 5.44 18.90 -3.97
CA ILE A 18 5.66 17.57 -3.42
C ILE A 18 6.76 16.93 -4.25
N VAL A 19 7.98 16.97 -3.74
CA VAL A 19 9.17 16.38 -4.37
C VAL A 19 9.69 15.16 -3.61
N THR A 20 9.14 14.88 -2.42
CA THR A 20 9.45 13.69 -1.63
C THR A 20 8.19 13.15 -0.96
N TYR A 21 8.27 11.89 -0.51
CA TYR A 21 7.28 11.32 0.41
C TYR A 21 7.06 12.18 1.67
N ASP A 22 8.12 12.75 2.24
CA ASP A 22 8.02 13.54 3.48
C ASP A 22 7.34 14.88 3.26
N ASP A 23 7.50 15.48 2.08
CA ASP A 23 6.73 16.66 1.67
C ASP A 23 5.24 16.34 1.58
N ALA A 24 4.88 15.24 0.90
CA ALA A 24 3.50 14.77 0.83
C ALA A 24 2.93 14.53 2.23
N ARG A 25 3.65 13.81 3.10
CA ARG A 25 3.22 13.51 4.46
C ARG A 25 3.02 14.77 5.30
N ARG A 26 3.96 15.72 5.23
CA ARG A 26 3.91 17.00 5.96
C ARG A 26 2.77 17.89 5.46
N ALA A 27 2.57 17.96 4.15
CA ALA A 27 1.46 18.72 3.55
C ALA A 27 0.10 18.08 3.90
N ALA A 28 -0.01 16.76 3.83
CA ALA A 28 -1.21 16.03 4.27
C ALA A 28 -1.53 16.30 5.75
N LYS A 29 -0.52 16.30 6.62
CA LYS A 29 -0.69 16.59 8.05
C LYS A 29 -1.24 18.00 8.33
N ARG A 30 -0.94 18.97 7.46
CA ARG A 30 -1.45 20.34 7.57
C ARG A 30 -2.86 20.51 7.01
N ARG A 31 -3.24 19.68 6.04
CA ARG A 31 -4.53 19.77 5.34
C ARG A 31 -5.61 18.90 5.98
N LEU A 32 -5.25 17.69 6.41
CA LEU A 32 -6.18 16.70 6.94
C LEU A 32 -6.46 16.94 8.42
N PRO A 33 -7.73 16.86 8.87
CA PRO A 33 -8.03 16.78 10.29
C PRO A 33 -7.28 15.64 10.96
N ARG A 34 -6.95 15.83 12.23
CA ARG A 34 -6.14 14.88 13.00
C ARG A 34 -6.74 13.47 12.97
N MET A 35 -8.07 13.36 13.05
CA MET A 35 -8.77 12.08 12.98
C MET A 35 -8.48 11.32 11.68
N ILE A 36 -8.47 12.02 10.54
CA ILE A 36 -8.23 11.43 9.22
C ILE A 36 -6.74 11.15 9.00
N TYR A 37 -5.88 12.09 9.37
CA TYR A 37 -4.44 11.88 9.29
C TYR A 37 -3.99 10.66 10.10
N ASP A 38 -4.48 10.53 11.34
CA ASP A 38 -4.12 9.40 12.20
C ASP A 38 -4.74 8.07 11.74
N PHE A 39 -5.88 8.08 11.04
CA PHE A 39 -6.39 6.86 10.39
C PHE A 39 -5.41 6.30 9.36
N ILE A 40 -4.72 7.18 8.62
CA ILE A 40 -3.71 6.83 7.61
C ILE A 40 -2.39 6.44 8.28
N ASP A 41 -1.87 7.32 9.13
CA ASP A 41 -0.53 7.19 9.73
C ASP A 41 -0.49 6.11 10.82
N GLY A 42 -1.60 5.92 11.55
CA GLY A 42 -1.70 5.05 12.71
C GLY A 42 -1.44 3.57 12.41
N ALA A 43 -1.06 2.85 13.47
CA ALA A 43 -0.70 1.45 13.41
C ALA A 43 -1.17 0.68 14.66
N ALA A 44 -0.92 -0.63 14.67
CA ALA A 44 -1.31 -1.49 15.80
C ALA A 44 -0.40 -1.26 17.01
N GLY A 45 -0.94 -1.49 18.20
CA GLY A 45 -0.16 -1.55 19.44
C GLY A 45 0.59 -0.24 19.73
N ARG A 46 1.90 -0.36 19.95
CA ARG A 46 2.83 0.75 20.23
C ARG A 46 3.41 1.37 18.96
N GLU A 47 2.92 0.97 17.77
CA GLU A 47 3.35 1.47 16.46
C GLU A 47 4.85 1.21 16.18
N THR A 48 5.39 0.11 16.71
CA THR A 48 6.78 -0.32 16.48
C THR A 48 6.96 -1.01 15.12
N ALA A 49 5.96 -1.75 14.64
CA ALA A 49 6.05 -2.44 13.34
C ALA A 49 6.31 -1.49 12.14
N PRO A 50 5.64 -0.34 11.99
CA PRO A 50 5.96 0.61 10.92
C PRO A 50 7.40 1.15 11.00
N ALA A 51 7.92 1.41 12.20
CA ALA A 51 9.30 1.85 12.40
C ALA A 51 10.28 0.74 12.03
N ARG A 52 9.99 -0.51 12.42
CA ARG A 52 10.76 -1.70 12.05
C ARG A 52 10.79 -1.94 10.54
N ASN A 53 9.66 -1.73 9.83
CA ASN A 53 9.61 -1.79 8.38
C ASN A 53 10.56 -0.77 7.72
N ARG A 54 10.58 0.47 8.23
CA ARG A 54 11.48 1.51 7.72
C ARG A 54 12.94 1.18 7.99
N ALA A 55 13.27 0.83 9.24
CA ALA A 55 14.63 0.43 9.62
C ALA A 55 15.13 -0.77 8.80
N GLY A 56 14.26 -1.72 8.43
CA GLY A 56 14.62 -2.81 7.55
C GLY A 56 15.06 -2.36 6.15
N PHE A 57 14.41 -1.36 5.56
CA PHE A 57 14.83 -0.78 4.29
C PHE A 57 16.12 0.04 4.41
N ASP A 58 16.29 0.74 5.54
CA ASP A 58 17.47 1.56 5.79
C ASP A 58 18.73 0.70 5.97
N ALA A 59 18.57 -0.54 6.47
CA ALA A 59 19.63 -1.53 6.60
C ALA A 59 20.05 -2.20 5.28
N VAL A 60 19.30 -1.99 4.19
CA VAL A 60 19.60 -2.58 2.88
C VAL A 60 20.34 -1.54 2.04
N ASN A 61 21.57 -1.87 1.65
CA ASN A 61 22.42 -1.02 0.81
C ASN A 61 22.48 -1.59 -0.61
N LEU A 62 22.38 -0.70 -1.61
CA LEU A 62 22.62 -1.02 -3.01
C LEU A 62 24.11 -0.89 -3.33
N GLN A 63 24.60 -1.67 -4.28
CA GLN A 63 25.99 -1.65 -4.76
C GLN A 63 26.08 -0.87 -6.09
N PRO A 64 26.60 0.37 -6.10
CA PRO A 64 26.81 1.12 -7.33
C PRO A 64 27.80 0.41 -8.27
N ARG A 65 27.64 0.60 -9.58
CA ARG A 65 28.50 -0.01 -10.61
C ARG A 65 29.06 1.05 -11.55
N ALA A 66 30.39 1.21 -11.53
CA ALA A 66 31.08 2.13 -12.43
C ALA A 66 31.12 1.62 -13.88
N LEU A 67 31.17 2.56 -14.83
CA LEU A 67 31.43 2.32 -16.26
C LEU A 67 30.45 1.36 -16.96
N ARG A 68 29.22 1.22 -16.45
CA ARG A 68 28.12 0.54 -17.14
C ARG A 68 27.39 1.53 -18.05
N ASN A 69 27.16 1.15 -19.31
CA ASN A 69 26.31 1.94 -20.18
C ASN A 69 24.85 1.80 -19.74
N VAL A 70 24.28 2.90 -19.25
CA VAL A 70 22.90 2.97 -18.76
C VAL A 70 22.08 4.03 -19.50
N THR A 71 22.47 4.37 -20.74
CA THR A 71 21.85 5.45 -21.51
C THR A 71 20.35 5.21 -21.75
N GLU A 72 19.98 3.96 -22.00
CA GLU A 72 18.61 3.53 -22.22
C GLU A 72 18.18 2.61 -21.08
N ARG A 73 17.20 3.06 -20.28
CA ARG A 73 16.65 2.28 -19.17
C ARG A 73 15.17 2.05 -19.39
N CYS A 74 14.74 0.81 -19.20
CA CYS A 74 13.37 0.37 -19.35
C CYS A 74 12.83 -0.09 -18.00
N LEU A 75 11.77 0.58 -17.53
CA LEU A 75 11.09 0.25 -16.28
C LEU A 75 9.97 -0.78 -16.48
N LYS A 76 9.71 -1.20 -17.73
CA LYS A 76 8.66 -2.17 -18.03
C LYS A 76 8.93 -3.49 -17.33
N THR A 77 7.87 -4.08 -16.81
CA THR A 77 7.93 -5.41 -16.18
C THR A 77 6.70 -6.23 -16.57
N HIS A 78 6.82 -7.55 -16.46
CA HIS A 78 5.74 -8.48 -16.71
C HIS A 78 5.31 -9.14 -15.41
N LEU A 79 4.02 -9.12 -15.13
CA LEU A 79 3.45 -9.73 -13.92
C LEU A 79 2.04 -10.22 -14.23
N LEU A 80 1.76 -11.49 -13.89
CA LEU A 80 0.42 -12.09 -14.01
C LEU A 80 -0.21 -11.85 -15.40
N GLY A 81 0.53 -12.24 -16.44
CA GLY A 81 0.07 -12.19 -17.84
C GLY A 81 0.00 -10.79 -18.47
N GLN A 82 0.41 -9.74 -17.75
CA GLN A 82 0.30 -8.35 -18.21
C GLN A 82 1.65 -7.63 -18.15
N VAL A 83 1.90 -6.74 -19.11
CA VAL A 83 3.05 -5.82 -19.11
C VAL A 83 2.63 -4.49 -18.51
N PHE A 84 3.36 -4.07 -17.48
CA PHE A 84 3.22 -2.77 -16.82
C PHE A 84 4.40 -1.86 -17.16
N ASP A 85 4.19 -0.54 -17.18
CA ASP A 85 5.25 0.41 -17.55
C ASP A 85 6.21 0.76 -16.40
N ALA A 86 5.90 0.31 -15.18
CA ALA A 86 6.76 0.43 -14.01
C ALA A 86 6.59 -0.77 -13.06
N PRO A 87 7.59 -1.10 -12.23
CA PRO A 87 7.53 -2.23 -11.30
C PRO A 87 6.82 -1.88 -9.98
N PHE A 88 5.87 -0.96 -10.05
CA PHE A 88 5.04 -0.59 -8.90
C PHE A 88 3.60 -0.28 -9.28
N GLY A 89 2.70 -0.36 -8.29
CA GLY A 89 1.29 0.01 -8.41
C GLY A 89 0.74 0.58 -7.10
N ILE A 90 -0.58 0.71 -7.01
CA ILE A 90 -1.26 1.23 -5.82
C ILE A 90 -1.90 0.08 -5.04
N ALA A 91 -1.53 -0.09 -3.78
CA ALA A 91 -2.08 -1.12 -2.89
C ALA A 91 -3.55 -0.85 -2.55
N PRO A 92 -4.37 -1.89 -2.28
CA PRO A 92 -5.73 -1.71 -1.84
C PRO A 92 -5.77 -1.04 -0.46
N MET A 93 -6.48 0.08 -0.39
CA MET A 93 -6.68 0.85 0.82
C MET A 93 -8.17 1.17 0.96
N GLY A 94 -8.71 0.95 2.16
CA GLY A 94 -10.12 1.26 2.45
C GLY A 94 -10.35 2.74 2.68
N MET A 95 -11.52 3.23 2.30
CA MET A 95 -12.00 4.59 2.57
C MET A 95 -11.07 5.71 2.06
N CYS A 96 -10.46 5.52 0.88
CA CYS A 96 -9.56 6.51 0.26
C CYS A 96 -10.21 7.88 0.07
N GLY A 97 -11.53 7.91 -0.18
CA GLY A 97 -12.30 9.15 -0.31
C GLY A 97 -12.20 10.08 0.91
N LEU A 98 -11.87 9.58 2.10
CA LEU A 98 -11.65 10.41 3.29
C LEU A 98 -10.46 11.36 3.15
N THR A 99 -9.49 11.04 2.29
CA THR A 99 -8.30 11.88 2.07
C THR A 99 -8.59 13.08 1.19
N TYR A 100 -9.38 12.87 0.15
CA TYR A 100 -9.70 13.86 -0.88
C TYR A 100 -10.96 13.42 -1.64
N PRO A 101 -11.90 14.33 -1.96
CA PRO A 101 -13.06 13.98 -2.78
C PRO A 101 -12.68 13.36 -4.13
N GLY A 102 -13.30 12.24 -4.49
CA GLY A 102 -12.98 11.52 -5.72
C GLY A 102 -11.63 10.81 -5.71
N ALA A 103 -11.03 10.54 -4.54
CA ALA A 103 -9.74 9.85 -4.43
C ALA A 103 -9.65 8.55 -5.25
N ASP A 104 -10.70 7.71 -5.24
CA ASP A 104 -10.72 6.46 -6.00
C ASP A 104 -10.65 6.70 -7.53
N GLN A 105 -11.41 7.70 -8.04
CA GLN A 105 -11.34 8.12 -9.45
C GLN A 105 -9.95 8.65 -9.81
N ILE A 106 -9.39 9.52 -8.96
CA ILE A 106 -8.06 10.09 -9.16
C ILE A 106 -7.00 8.99 -9.25
N MET A 107 -7.07 7.97 -8.38
CA MET A 107 -6.16 6.83 -8.44
C MET A 107 -6.34 6.03 -9.74
N ALA A 108 -7.58 5.77 -10.16
CA ALA A 108 -7.87 5.09 -11.43
C ALA A 108 -7.26 5.84 -12.62
N ASP A 109 -7.48 7.14 -12.72
CA ASP A 109 -6.94 7.97 -13.80
C ASP A 109 -5.41 7.93 -13.84
N GLN A 110 -4.74 8.03 -12.67
CA GLN A 110 -3.28 8.00 -12.60
C GLN A 110 -2.70 6.62 -12.93
N CYS A 111 -3.37 5.53 -12.54
CA CYS A 111 -2.96 4.16 -12.83
C CYS A 111 -3.16 3.80 -14.30
N THR A 112 -4.29 4.16 -14.90
CA THR A 112 -4.56 3.94 -16.33
C THR A 112 -3.57 4.73 -17.20
N ALA A 113 -3.35 6.01 -16.89
CA ALA A 113 -2.42 6.84 -17.66
C ALA A 113 -0.96 6.38 -17.62
N ARG A 114 -0.56 5.62 -16.59
CA ARG A 114 0.79 5.07 -16.42
C ARG A 114 0.89 3.58 -16.69
N ASN A 115 -0.22 2.92 -17.04
CA ASN A 115 -0.29 1.47 -17.15
C ASN A 115 0.38 0.75 -15.95
N ILE A 116 -0.13 1.04 -14.74
CA ILE A 116 0.26 0.40 -13.48
C ILE A 116 -0.99 -0.14 -12.77
N PRO A 117 -0.88 -1.19 -11.95
CA PRO A 117 -2.05 -1.79 -11.32
C PRO A 117 -2.62 -0.95 -10.16
N LEU A 118 -3.91 -1.11 -9.93
CA LEU A 118 -4.69 -0.46 -8.87
C LEU A 118 -5.47 -1.51 -8.08
N GLY A 119 -5.09 -1.72 -6.83
CA GLY A 119 -5.87 -2.50 -5.88
C GLY A 119 -7.10 -1.74 -5.40
N LEU A 120 -8.29 -2.25 -5.69
CA LEU A 120 -9.55 -1.76 -5.13
C LEU A 120 -9.88 -2.51 -3.84
N SER A 121 -9.98 -1.80 -2.72
CA SER A 121 -10.43 -2.43 -1.47
C SER A 121 -11.92 -2.78 -1.51
N THR A 122 -12.33 -3.87 -0.84
CA THR A 122 -13.75 -4.12 -0.54
C THR A 122 -14.39 -2.89 0.14
N ALA A 123 -13.63 -2.15 0.97
CA ALA A 123 -14.09 -0.95 1.68
C ALA A 123 -13.83 0.37 0.91
N ALA A 124 -13.73 0.33 -0.41
CA ALA A 124 -13.57 1.53 -1.24
C ALA A 124 -14.82 2.44 -1.25
N SER A 125 -14.62 3.70 -1.66
CA SER A 125 -15.71 4.69 -1.78
C SER A 125 -16.35 4.75 -3.15
N ILE A 126 -16.01 3.80 -4.02
CA ILE A 126 -16.60 3.60 -5.34
C ILE A 126 -17.01 2.13 -5.52
N PRO A 127 -18.14 1.85 -6.21
CA PRO A 127 -18.52 0.47 -6.54
C PRO A 127 -17.45 -0.22 -7.40
N LEU A 128 -17.28 -1.54 -7.21
CA LEU A 128 -16.30 -2.32 -7.96
C LEU A 128 -16.54 -2.32 -9.47
N GLU A 129 -17.80 -2.25 -9.92
CA GLU A 129 -18.16 -2.15 -11.34
C GLU A 129 -17.63 -0.86 -11.94
N ASN A 130 -17.84 0.26 -11.25
CA ASN A 130 -17.40 1.57 -11.71
C ASN A 130 -15.87 1.62 -11.76
N MET A 131 -15.17 1.11 -10.74
CA MET A 131 -13.71 1.03 -10.78
C MET A 131 -13.22 0.20 -11.98
N ARG A 132 -13.88 -0.92 -12.29
CA ARG A 132 -13.52 -1.76 -13.45
C ARG A 132 -13.72 -1.05 -14.78
N GLN A 133 -14.74 -0.19 -14.88
CA GLN A 133 -14.95 0.68 -16.05
C GLN A 133 -13.85 1.75 -16.18
N LEU A 134 -13.39 2.31 -15.06
CA LEU A 134 -12.41 3.40 -15.05
C LEU A 134 -10.96 2.93 -15.28
N ALA A 135 -10.57 1.84 -14.62
CA ALA A 135 -9.20 1.35 -14.61
C ALA A 135 -8.95 0.16 -15.55
N GLY A 136 -9.99 -0.38 -16.19
CA GLY A 136 -9.82 -1.48 -17.13
C GLY A 136 -9.18 -2.71 -16.46
N ASP A 137 -8.24 -3.34 -17.15
CA ASP A 137 -7.51 -4.52 -16.65
C ASP A 137 -6.48 -4.18 -15.56
N ASN A 138 -6.22 -2.89 -15.30
CA ASN A 138 -5.38 -2.47 -14.18
C ASN A 138 -6.11 -2.58 -12.83
N ALA A 139 -7.44 -2.71 -12.82
CA ALA A 139 -8.23 -2.85 -11.61
C ALA A 139 -8.11 -4.27 -11.03
N TRP A 140 -7.56 -4.40 -9.81
CA TRP A 140 -7.48 -5.67 -9.09
C TRP A 140 -8.39 -5.60 -7.87
N PHE A 141 -9.28 -6.57 -7.69
CA PHE A 141 -10.23 -6.50 -6.58
C PHE A 141 -9.66 -7.16 -5.34
N GLN A 142 -9.63 -6.44 -4.22
CA GLN A 142 -9.25 -6.98 -2.92
C GLN A 142 -10.49 -7.41 -2.13
N LEU A 143 -10.44 -8.64 -1.64
CA LEU A 143 -11.45 -9.33 -0.87
C LEU A 143 -10.98 -9.51 0.59
N TYR A 144 -11.89 -9.23 1.51
CA TYR A 144 -11.82 -9.70 2.89
C TYR A 144 -12.81 -10.84 3.08
N ALA A 145 -12.43 -11.89 3.82
CA ALA A 145 -13.43 -12.77 4.37
C ALA A 145 -14.33 -11.99 5.33
N SER A 146 -15.63 -12.12 5.17
CA SER A 146 -16.62 -11.60 6.11
C SER A 146 -16.99 -12.65 7.16
N GLY A 147 -17.86 -12.28 8.10
CA GLY A 147 -18.37 -13.20 9.11
C GLY A 147 -19.16 -14.40 8.53
N SER A 148 -19.62 -14.31 7.28
CA SER A 148 -20.17 -15.46 6.54
C SER A 148 -19.44 -15.71 5.22
N THR A 149 -19.26 -16.99 4.89
CA THR A 149 -18.72 -17.46 3.61
C THR A 149 -19.61 -17.05 2.44
N GLU A 150 -20.93 -17.11 2.60
CA GLU A 150 -21.92 -16.71 1.59
C GLU A 150 -21.78 -15.24 1.18
N GLN A 151 -21.64 -14.34 2.17
CA GLN A 151 -21.43 -12.92 1.93
C GLN A 151 -20.10 -12.69 1.21
N THR A 152 -19.04 -13.41 1.60
CA THR A 152 -17.74 -13.34 0.93
C THR A 152 -17.84 -13.79 -0.53
N MET A 153 -18.49 -14.93 -0.79
CA MET A 153 -18.69 -15.47 -2.14
C MET A 153 -19.58 -14.57 -3.00
N SER A 154 -20.52 -13.82 -2.41
CA SER A 154 -21.30 -12.83 -3.16
C SER A 154 -20.42 -11.72 -3.78
N PHE A 155 -19.36 -11.30 -3.08
CA PHE A 155 -18.40 -10.34 -3.63
C PHE A 155 -17.52 -10.96 -4.71
N VAL A 156 -17.16 -12.23 -4.58
CA VAL A 156 -16.41 -12.98 -5.61
C VAL A 156 -17.21 -13.05 -6.90
N GLU A 157 -18.48 -13.45 -6.82
CA GLU A 157 -19.37 -13.54 -7.97
C GLU A 157 -19.61 -12.16 -8.60
N ARG A 158 -19.83 -11.12 -7.77
CA ARG A 158 -19.99 -9.75 -8.24
C ARG A 158 -18.72 -9.24 -8.96
N ALA A 159 -17.53 -9.54 -8.44
CA ALA A 159 -16.27 -9.20 -9.10
C ALA A 159 -16.10 -9.93 -10.44
N LYS A 160 -16.48 -11.22 -10.50
CA LYS A 160 -16.48 -12.01 -11.73
C LYS A 160 -17.41 -11.43 -12.79
N GLN A 161 -18.64 -11.11 -12.41
CA GLN A 161 -19.65 -10.49 -13.29
C GLN A 161 -19.22 -9.11 -13.80
N ALA A 162 -18.56 -8.33 -12.95
CA ALA A 162 -17.99 -7.05 -13.35
C ALA A 162 -16.79 -7.19 -14.32
N GLY A 163 -16.21 -8.39 -14.47
CA GLY A 163 -15.10 -8.67 -15.38
C GLY A 163 -13.72 -8.47 -14.77
N TYR A 164 -13.58 -8.55 -13.44
CA TYR A 164 -12.26 -8.62 -12.81
C TYR A 164 -11.57 -9.94 -13.17
N GLN A 165 -10.27 -9.86 -13.47
CA GLN A 165 -9.42 -11.03 -13.73
C GLN A 165 -8.56 -11.36 -12.51
N LYS A 166 -8.16 -10.34 -11.75
CA LYS A 166 -7.25 -10.47 -10.61
C LYS A 166 -7.97 -10.24 -9.29
N LEU A 167 -7.92 -11.25 -8.41
CA LEU A 167 -8.52 -11.22 -7.08
C LEU A 167 -7.44 -11.31 -6.00
N ILE A 168 -7.47 -10.41 -5.03
CA ILE A 168 -6.54 -10.36 -3.91
C ILE A 168 -7.27 -10.80 -2.63
N LEU A 169 -6.98 -12.00 -2.12
CA LEU A 169 -7.46 -12.42 -0.81
C LEU A 169 -6.51 -11.93 0.28
N THR A 170 -7.01 -11.10 1.20
CA THR A 170 -6.21 -10.61 2.34
C THR A 170 -6.40 -11.52 3.56
N VAL A 171 -5.32 -12.15 4.03
CA VAL A 171 -5.35 -13.15 5.11
C VAL A 171 -4.72 -12.68 6.43
N ASP A 172 -4.10 -11.50 6.45
CA ASP A 172 -3.42 -10.95 7.64
C ASP A 172 -4.35 -10.16 8.61
N VAL A 173 -5.67 -10.25 8.45
CA VAL A 173 -6.66 -9.57 9.29
C VAL A 173 -7.74 -10.51 9.84
N PRO A 174 -7.40 -11.65 10.48
CA PRO A 174 -8.41 -12.56 11.03
C PRO A 174 -9.29 -11.86 12.09
N GLN A 175 -8.69 -10.94 12.84
CA GLN A 175 -9.36 -10.00 13.73
C GLN A 175 -8.79 -8.60 13.49
N VAL A 176 -9.64 -7.58 13.58
CA VAL A 176 -9.19 -6.18 13.46
C VAL A 176 -8.36 -5.81 14.68
N SER A 177 -7.12 -5.38 14.45
CA SER A 177 -6.29 -4.93 15.55
C SER A 177 -6.67 -3.55 16.09
N ARG A 178 -6.43 -3.39 17.39
CA ARG A 178 -6.62 -2.12 18.09
C ARG A 178 -5.58 -1.10 17.62
N ARG A 179 -6.06 -0.05 16.94
CA ARG A 179 -5.28 1.12 16.55
C ARG A 179 -5.52 2.24 17.56
N VAL A 180 -4.51 2.55 18.37
CA VAL A 180 -4.65 3.45 19.53
C VAL A 180 -5.06 4.86 19.11
N ARG A 181 -4.53 5.36 17.98
CA ARG A 181 -4.86 6.70 17.48
C ARG A 181 -6.32 6.81 17.02
N ASP A 182 -6.83 5.79 16.32
CA ASP A 182 -8.22 5.74 15.88
C ASP A 182 -9.18 5.86 17.09
N HIS A 183 -8.93 5.07 18.13
CA HIS A 183 -9.73 5.09 19.36
C HIS A 183 -9.67 6.45 20.08
N LYS A 184 -8.47 7.04 20.19
CA LYS A 184 -8.26 8.35 20.84
C LYS A 184 -8.89 9.52 20.09
N ASN A 185 -9.06 9.40 18.77
CA ASN A 185 -9.56 10.48 17.93
C ASN A 185 -11.00 10.28 17.43
N GLY A 186 -11.67 9.21 17.88
CA GLY A 186 -13.08 8.97 17.55
C GLY A 186 -13.31 8.35 16.18
N PHE A 187 -12.26 7.76 15.57
CA PHE A 187 -12.35 7.02 14.30
C PHE A 187 -12.84 5.59 14.54
N GLU A 188 -13.95 5.45 15.26
CA GLU A 188 -14.73 4.22 15.43
C GLU A 188 -16.04 4.36 14.66
N VAL A 189 -16.68 3.27 14.23
CA VAL A 189 -17.97 3.34 13.52
C VAL A 189 -19.11 3.10 14.52
N PRO A 190 -20.14 3.98 14.61
CA PRO A 190 -20.26 5.27 13.93
C PRO A 190 -19.26 6.31 14.49
N PHE A 191 -18.79 7.22 13.62
CA PHE A 191 -17.78 8.23 13.99
C PHE A 191 -18.23 9.08 15.18
N ARG A 192 -17.35 9.21 16.18
CA ARG A 192 -17.62 10.01 17.37
C ARG A 192 -17.23 11.46 17.12
N ILE A 193 -18.20 12.27 16.76
CA ILE A 193 -18.02 13.72 16.56
C ILE A 193 -18.35 14.45 17.87
N GLY A 194 -17.33 14.99 18.53
CA GLY A 194 -17.48 15.84 19.72
C GLY A 194 -16.84 17.23 19.53
N PRO A 195 -16.78 18.05 20.59
CA PRO A 195 -16.21 19.41 20.52
C PRO A 195 -14.78 19.45 20.00
N LYS A 196 -13.96 18.44 20.35
CA LYS A 196 -12.59 18.30 19.86
C LYS A 196 -12.56 18.09 18.34
N GLN A 197 -13.40 17.21 17.80
CA GLN A 197 -13.50 16.95 16.36
C GLN A 197 -14.05 18.16 15.62
N PHE A 198 -15.04 18.85 16.18
CA PHE A 198 -15.58 20.07 15.58
C PHE A 198 -14.51 21.17 15.45
N LEU A 199 -13.74 21.42 16.52
CA LEU A 199 -12.63 22.37 16.48
C LEU A 199 -11.55 21.93 15.47
N ASP A 200 -11.20 20.64 15.45
CA ASP A 200 -10.23 20.09 14.49
C ASP A 200 -10.70 20.29 13.04
N PHE A 201 -11.97 20.03 12.73
CA PHE A 201 -12.53 20.30 11.41
C PHE A 201 -12.53 21.80 11.06
N ALA A 202 -12.83 22.68 12.01
CA ALA A 202 -12.79 24.12 11.80
C ALA A 202 -11.36 24.64 11.50
N LEU A 203 -10.35 24.03 12.12
CA LEU A 203 -8.93 24.36 11.89
C LEU A 203 -8.38 23.79 10.57
N HIS A 204 -9.13 22.91 9.90
CA HIS A 204 -8.77 22.33 8.60
C HIS A 204 -9.80 22.69 7.50
N PRO A 205 -10.04 23.99 7.23
CA PRO A 205 -11.15 24.45 6.39
C PRO A 205 -11.06 23.94 4.96
N GLN A 206 -9.85 23.83 4.40
CA GLN A 206 -9.66 23.35 3.04
C GLN A 206 -10.15 21.90 2.84
N TRP A 207 -9.99 21.04 3.84
CA TRP A 207 -10.53 19.68 3.80
C TRP A 207 -12.01 19.68 4.14
N SER A 208 -12.41 20.33 5.24
CA SER A 208 -13.78 20.31 5.75
C SER A 208 -14.79 20.86 4.75
N LEU A 209 -14.51 22.02 4.16
CA LEU A 209 -15.38 22.59 3.13
C LEU A 209 -15.42 21.69 1.89
N SER A 210 -14.27 21.20 1.45
CA SER A 210 -14.20 20.30 0.28
C SER A 210 -15.06 19.04 0.47
N MET A 211 -15.07 18.44 1.66
CA MET A 211 -15.90 17.28 1.98
C MET A 211 -17.38 17.65 2.12
N LEU A 212 -17.71 18.78 2.74
CA LEU A 212 -19.10 19.26 2.84
C LEU A 212 -19.74 19.45 1.45
N TRP A 213 -18.99 20.00 0.50
CA TRP A 213 -19.48 20.22 -0.87
C TRP A 213 -19.70 18.93 -1.67
N HIS A 214 -18.93 17.88 -1.40
CA HIS A 214 -18.96 16.62 -2.17
C HIS A 214 -19.69 15.48 -1.45
N GLY A 215 -20.06 15.70 -0.18
CA GLY A 215 -20.63 14.67 0.69
C GLY A 215 -19.55 13.83 1.39
N ILE A 216 -19.96 13.17 2.47
CA ILE A 216 -19.09 12.25 3.22
C ILE A 216 -18.95 10.95 2.41
N PRO A 217 -17.72 10.51 2.10
CA PRO A 217 -17.51 9.24 1.40
C PRO A 217 -18.05 8.08 2.20
N GLU A 218 -18.74 7.18 1.51
CA GLU A 218 -19.29 5.97 2.10
C GLU A 218 -18.52 4.74 1.61
N THR A 219 -18.78 3.57 2.19
CA THR A 219 -18.20 2.30 1.73
C THR A 219 -19.11 1.70 0.66
N ALA A 220 -18.94 2.15 -0.58
CA ALA A 220 -19.90 1.94 -1.67
C ALA A 220 -20.25 0.46 -1.94
N ASN A 221 -19.28 -0.44 -1.81
CA ASN A 221 -19.51 -1.87 -2.05
C ASN A 221 -20.44 -2.53 -1.02
N TYR A 222 -20.50 -1.98 0.20
CA TYR A 222 -21.34 -2.47 1.29
C TYR A 222 -22.76 -1.88 1.32
N LYS A 223 -23.11 -1.06 0.31
CA LYS A 223 -24.50 -0.63 0.09
C LYS A 223 -25.30 -1.59 -0.79
N HIS A 224 -24.61 -2.52 -1.45
CA HIS A 224 -25.27 -3.48 -2.32
C HIS A 224 -26.19 -4.38 -1.46
N PRO A 225 -27.43 -4.70 -1.88
CA PRO A 225 -28.40 -5.41 -1.04
C PRO A 225 -27.87 -6.72 -0.43
N ASN A 226 -27.06 -7.45 -1.20
CA ASN A 226 -26.50 -8.75 -0.79
C ASN A 226 -25.17 -8.64 -0.03
N SER A 227 -24.68 -7.43 0.25
CA SER A 227 -23.37 -7.21 0.87
C SER A 227 -23.36 -7.39 2.38
N GLY A 228 -24.51 -7.60 3.04
CA GLY A 228 -24.63 -7.74 4.49
C GLY A 228 -24.32 -6.48 5.31
N GLY A 229 -24.04 -5.35 4.66
CA GLY A 229 -23.67 -4.09 5.31
C GLY A 229 -22.19 -4.04 5.75
N PHE A 230 -21.72 -2.84 6.08
CA PHE A 230 -20.34 -2.63 6.53
C PHE A 230 -20.22 -2.77 8.04
N ASP A 231 -19.67 -3.89 8.51
CA ASP A 231 -19.16 -4.00 9.87
C ASP A 231 -17.63 -4.01 9.86
N ARG A 232 -17.04 -2.93 10.39
CA ARG A 232 -15.60 -2.80 10.48
C ARG A 232 -14.98 -3.85 11.40
N ASN A 233 -15.69 -4.28 12.44
CA ASN A 233 -15.22 -5.14 13.53
C ASN A 233 -15.55 -6.62 13.34
N SER A 234 -16.22 -6.98 12.24
CA SER A 234 -16.58 -8.36 11.95
C SER A 234 -15.34 -9.25 11.97
N SER A 235 -15.48 -10.45 12.56
CA SER A 235 -14.46 -11.48 12.44
C SER A 235 -14.24 -11.82 10.97
N ARG A 236 -12.98 -12.06 10.61
CA ARG A 236 -12.56 -12.54 9.29
C ARG A 236 -11.80 -13.86 9.39
N ALA A 237 -11.90 -14.53 10.54
CA ALA A 237 -11.19 -15.77 10.82
C ALA A 237 -11.61 -16.93 9.90
N GLY A 238 -12.74 -16.80 9.20
CA GLY A 238 -13.19 -17.76 8.19
C GLY A 238 -12.34 -17.81 6.92
N ALA A 239 -11.34 -16.93 6.76
CA ALA A 239 -10.31 -17.05 5.72
C ALA A 239 -9.27 -18.14 6.08
N ASP A 240 -9.70 -19.39 6.19
CA ASP A 240 -8.83 -20.54 6.44
C ASP A 240 -8.45 -21.28 5.14
N TRP A 241 -7.72 -22.39 5.27
CA TRP A 241 -7.28 -23.20 4.14
C TRP A 241 -8.45 -23.81 3.36
N THR A 242 -9.52 -24.22 4.05
CA THR A 242 -10.72 -24.75 3.41
C THR A 242 -11.42 -23.67 2.59
N PHE A 243 -11.48 -22.44 3.09
CA PHE A 243 -11.99 -21.31 2.33
C PHE A 243 -11.13 -21.00 1.11
N LEU A 244 -9.80 -21.08 1.22
CA LEU A 244 -8.89 -20.89 0.08
C LEU A 244 -9.17 -21.92 -1.03
N ASP A 245 -9.33 -23.19 -0.68
CA ASP A 245 -9.66 -24.26 -1.63
C ASP A 245 -11.00 -23.98 -2.34
N GLN A 246 -12.03 -23.61 -1.57
CA GLN A 246 -13.34 -23.25 -2.12
C GLN A 246 -13.25 -22.03 -3.04
N LEU A 247 -12.50 -21.00 -2.65
CA LEU A 247 -12.32 -19.79 -3.44
C LEU A 247 -11.64 -20.11 -4.77
N ARG A 248 -10.58 -20.93 -4.74
CA ARG A 248 -9.86 -21.35 -5.95
C ARG A 248 -10.74 -22.15 -6.91
N GLN A 249 -11.68 -22.96 -6.41
CA GLN A 249 -12.62 -23.71 -7.26
C GLN A 249 -13.59 -22.81 -8.03
N VAL A 250 -14.03 -21.69 -7.43
CA VAL A 250 -15.03 -20.80 -8.05
C VAL A 250 -14.42 -19.64 -8.84
N TRP A 251 -13.24 -19.18 -8.44
CA TRP A 251 -12.49 -18.14 -9.11
C TRP A 251 -11.56 -18.75 -10.16
N SER A 252 -11.72 -18.39 -11.43
CA SER A 252 -10.90 -18.89 -12.53
C SER A 252 -9.80 -17.92 -12.99
N GLY A 253 -9.82 -16.68 -12.50
CA GLY A 253 -8.80 -15.67 -12.82
C GLY A 253 -7.55 -15.81 -11.94
N GLU A 254 -6.64 -14.84 -11.99
CA GLU A 254 -5.46 -14.87 -11.14
C GLU A 254 -5.82 -14.59 -9.68
N LEU A 255 -5.38 -15.47 -8.77
CA LEU A 255 -5.60 -15.39 -7.35
C LEU A 255 -4.30 -15.02 -6.62
N ILE A 256 -4.34 -13.90 -5.90
CA ILE A 256 -3.20 -13.33 -5.18
C ILE A 256 -3.48 -13.40 -3.68
N ILE A 257 -2.59 -14.02 -2.90
CA ILE A 257 -2.76 -14.09 -1.44
C ILE A 257 -1.88 -13.05 -0.74
N LYS A 258 -2.51 -12.07 -0.08
CA LYS A 258 -1.86 -10.94 0.59
C LYS A 258 -1.82 -11.11 2.10
N GLY A 259 -0.65 -10.82 2.67
CA GLY A 259 -0.42 -10.92 4.12
C GLY A 259 0.50 -12.08 4.51
N VAL A 260 1.28 -12.59 3.56
CA VAL A 260 2.12 -13.77 3.77
C VAL A 260 3.43 -13.36 4.43
N THR A 261 3.70 -13.91 5.62
CA THR A 261 4.95 -13.63 6.37
C THR A 261 5.73 -14.89 6.74
N SER A 262 5.21 -16.08 6.43
CA SER A 262 5.83 -17.38 6.71
C SER A 262 6.26 -18.06 5.42
N THR A 263 7.42 -18.71 5.44
CA THR A 263 7.87 -19.56 4.33
C THR A 263 7.03 -20.82 4.18
N GLU A 264 6.48 -21.34 5.28
CA GLU A 264 5.60 -22.51 5.26
C GLU A 264 4.28 -22.19 4.58
N ASP A 265 3.62 -21.11 5.02
CA ASP A 265 2.38 -20.63 4.42
C ASP A 265 2.57 -20.28 2.95
N ALA A 266 3.70 -19.66 2.58
CA ALA A 266 4.01 -19.33 1.19
C ALA A 266 4.03 -20.56 0.28
N ARG A 267 4.64 -21.67 0.72
CA ARG A 267 4.64 -22.94 -0.03
C ARG A 267 3.26 -23.56 -0.08
N HIS A 268 2.53 -23.52 1.03
CA HIS A 268 1.19 -24.10 1.08
C HIS A 268 0.21 -23.35 0.16
N ILE A 269 0.26 -22.01 0.15
CA ILE A 269 -0.50 -21.16 -0.76
C ILE A 269 -0.17 -21.46 -2.24
N GLN A 270 1.12 -21.60 -2.57
CA GLN A 270 1.55 -21.98 -3.91
C GLN A 270 1.00 -23.37 -4.30
N ALA A 271 1.08 -24.34 -3.39
CA ALA A 271 0.55 -25.69 -3.62
C ALA A 271 -0.99 -25.73 -3.76
N ALA A 272 -1.69 -24.80 -3.11
CA ALA A 272 -3.14 -24.62 -3.22
C ALA A 272 -3.58 -23.94 -4.54
N GLY A 273 -2.64 -23.61 -5.43
CA GLY A 273 -2.95 -23.07 -6.77
C GLY A 273 -3.23 -21.56 -6.80
N ALA A 274 -2.74 -20.81 -5.82
CA ALA A 274 -2.64 -19.36 -5.98
C ALA A 274 -1.62 -19.02 -7.08
N ASP A 275 -1.83 -17.91 -7.78
CA ASP A 275 -1.00 -17.47 -8.90
C ASP A 275 0.12 -16.52 -8.45
N ALA A 276 -0.02 -15.92 -7.27
CA ALA A 276 0.99 -15.11 -6.62
C ALA A 276 0.83 -15.09 -5.10
N ILE A 277 1.93 -14.81 -4.41
CA ILE A 277 1.89 -14.37 -3.01
C ILE A 277 2.26 -12.90 -2.90
N TRP A 278 1.76 -12.27 -1.86
CA TRP A 278 2.06 -10.88 -1.53
C TRP A 278 2.53 -10.77 -0.09
N VAL A 279 3.84 -10.55 0.06
CA VAL A 279 4.54 -10.36 1.33
C VAL A 279 4.15 -9.00 1.91
N SER A 280 3.46 -9.04 3.04
CA SER A 280 2.80 -7.90 3.66
C SER A 280 2.65 -8.13 5.15
N ASN A 281 2.91 -7.11 5.97
CA ASN A 281 2.44 -7.07 7.36
C ASN A 281 1.35 -5.99 7.56
N HIS A 282 0.62 -5.69 6.48
CA HIS A 282 -0.44 -4.70 6.43
C HIS A 282 0.02 -3.28 6.79
N GLY A 283 1.28 -2.96 6.49
CA GLY A 283 1.92 -1.71 6.89
C GLY A 283 2.08 -1.57 8.41
N GLY A 284 2.20 -2.68 9.15
CA GLY A 284 2.30 -2.69 10.61
C GLY A 284 0.98 -2.39 11.33
N ARG A 285 -0.18 -2.54 10.65
CA ARG A 285 -1.50 -2.14 11.19
C ARG A 285 -2.24 -3.27 11.91
N GLN A 286 -1.72 -4.49 11.89
CA GLN A 286 -2.37 -5.66 12.50
C GLN A 286 -1.56 -6.19 13.69
N LEU A 287 -0.37 -6.74 13.48
CA LEU A 287 0.45 -7.26 14.58
C LEU A 287 1.67 -6.36 14.80
N ASP A 288 1.73 -5.65 15.93
CA ASP A 288 2.83 -4.71 16.25
C ASP A 288 4.19 -5.42 16.43
N SER A 289 4.16 -6.67 16.88
CA SER A 289 5.34 -7.52 17.03
C SER A 289 5.75 -8.22 15.73
N ALA A 290 5.08 -7.98 14.61
CA ALA A 290 5.44 -8.59 13.33
C ALA A 290 6.87 -8.18 12.91
N PRO A 291 7.63 -9.08 12.24
CA PRO A 291 8.93 -8.75 11.69
C PRO A 291 8.82 -7.66 10.62
N SER A 292 9.96 -7.07 10.27
CA SER A 292 10.04 -6.20 9.10
C SER A 292 9.67 -7.00 7.85
N SER A 293 8.72 -6.52 7.03
CA SER A 293 8.30 -7.29 5.85
C SER A 293 9.44 -7.47 4.84
N VAL A 294 10.30 -6.45 4.66
CA VAL A 294 11.38 -6.48 3.67
C VAL A 294 12.42 -7.57 3.98
N THR A 295 12.64 -7.89 5.25
CA THR A 295 13.59 -8.94 5.66
C THR A 295 13.04 -10.35 5.39
N LEU A 296 11.74 -10.48 5.11
CA LEU A 296 11.10 -11.76 4.77
C LEU A 296 11.22 -12.10 3.29
N LEU A 297 11.55 -11.12 2.43
CA LEU A 297 11.62 -11.33 0.98
C LEU A 297 12.63 -12.42 0.57
N PRO A 298 13.90 -12.41 1.01
CA PRO A 298 14.86 -13.44 0.61
C PRO A 298 14.45 -14.88 1.01
N PRO A 299 14.08 -15.19 2.28
CA PRO A 299 13.69 -16.54 2.63
C PRO A 299 12.37 -16.98 1.96
N ILE A 300 11.41 -16.08 1.75
CA ILE A 300 10.17 -16.41 1.04
C ILE A 300 10.47 -16.70 -0.44
N ARG A 301 11.26 -15.87 -1.11
CA ARG A 301 11.72 -16.12 -2.49
C ARG A 301 12.41 -17.47 -2.62
N ALA A 302 13.32 -17.80 -1.69
CA ALA A 302 13.98 -19.11 -1.67
C ALA A 302 12.99 -20.27 -1.48
N ALA A 303 11.92 -20.06 -0.71
CA ALA A 303 10.92 -21.10 -0.42
C ALA A 303 9.98 -21.40 -1.59
N VAL A 304 9.58 -20.40 -2.39
CA VAL A 304 8.62 -20.55 -3.50
C VAL A 304 9.28 -20.68 -4.88
N GLY A 305 10.59 -20.45 -4.95
CA GLY A 305 11.39 -20.58 -6.17
C GLY A 305 11.45 -19.28 -7.00
N PRO A 306 12.30 -19.25 -8.04
CA PRO A 306 12.62 -18.03 -8.78
C PRO A 306 11.51 -17.54 -9.72
N ASN A 307 10.60 -18.42 -10.13
CA ASN A 307 9.60 -18.11 -11.18
C ASN A 307 8.20 -17.85 -10.62
N TYR A 308 7.98 -18.08 -9.32
CA TYR A 308 6.67 -17.87 -8.72
C TYR A 308 6.48 -16.38 -8.37
N PRO A 309 5.40 -15.72 -8.82
CA PRO A 309 5.23 -14.28 -8.58
C PRO A 309 5.17 -13.89 -7.10
N VAL A 310 6.05 -12.97 -6.69
CA VAL A 310 6.10 -12.40 -5.34
C VAL A 310 5.88 -10.90 -5.40
N ILE A 311 4.75 -10.45 -4.86
CA ILE A 311 4.40 -9.04 -4.72
C ILE A 311 4.80 -8.57 -3.31
N PHE A 312 5.14 -7.29 -3.15
CA PHE A 312 5.57 -6.74 -1.88
C PHE A 312 4.87 -5.42 -1.52
N ASP A 313 4.57 -5.21 -0.24
CA ASP A 313 4.26 -3.88 0.32
C ASP A 313 4.92 -3.69 1.71
N SER A 314 4.52 -2.60 2.39
CA SER A 314 4.88 -2.29 3.78
C SER A 314 6.30 -1.71 3.96
N GLY A 315 6.38 -0.39 4.17
CA GLY A 315 7.62 0.33 4.47
C GLY A 315 8.17 1.18 3.33
N VAL A 316 7.76 0.88 2.09
CA VAL A 316 8.16 1.59 0.86
C VAL A 316 7.72 3.04 0.88
N ARG A 317 8.66 3.96 0.62
CA ARG A 317 8.45 5.42 0.57
C ARG A 317 8.83 6.04 -0.76
N HIS A 318 9.89 5.56 -1.38
CA HIS A 318 10.51 6.17 -2.57
C HIS A 318 11.04 5.08 -3.53
N GLY A 319 11.53 5.48 -4.71
CA GLY A 319 11.94 4.57 -5.77
C GLY A 319 13.10 3.65 -5.41
N GLU A 320 14.07 4.10 -4.59
CA GLU A 320 15.14 3.21 -4.12
C GLU A 320 14.60 2.05 -3.26
N ASP A 321 13.54 2.27 -2.47
CA ASP A 321 12.92 1.16 -1.71
C ASP A 321 12.30 0.13 -2.66
N VAL A 322 11.74 0.57 -3.79
CA VAL A 322 11.24 -0.35 -4.83
C VAL A 322 12.39 -1.20 -5.37
N ILE A 323 13.52 -0.57 -5.74
CA ILE A 323 14.71 -1.28 -6.22
C ILE A 323 15.24 -2.28 -5.18
N LYS A 324 15.30 -1.89 -3.90
CA LYS A 324 15.74 -2.77 -2.81
C LYS A 324 14.82 -3.98 -2.66
N ALA A 325 13.49 -3.78 -2.71
CA ALA A 325 12.54 -4.89 -2.64
C ALA A 325 12.69 -5.85 -3.84
N LEU A 326 12.85 -5.32 -5.06
CA LEU A 326 13.09 -6.14 -6.25
C LEU A 326 14.39 -6.94 -6.14
N ALA A 327 15.49 -6.31 -5.74
CA ALA A 327 16.78 -6.97 -5.56
C ALA A 327 16.76 -8.05 -4.46
N LEU A 328 15.87 -7.92 -3.46
CA LEU A 328 15.65 -8.91 -2.41
C LEU A 328 14.71 -10.06 -2.83
N GLY A 329 14.15 -10.01 -4.04
CA GLY A 329 13.39 -11.10 -4.63
C GLY A 329 11.90 -10.83 -4.83
N ALA A 330 11.40 -9.59 -4.66
CA ALA A 330 10.07 -9.24 -5.14
C ALA A 330 10.07 -9.10 -6.68
N ASP A 331 8.95 -9.41 -7.33
CA ASP A 331 8.73 -9.13 -8.76
C ASP A 331 8.01 -7.79 -8.96
N PHE A 332 7.30 -7.31 -7.93
CA PHE A 332 6.48 -6.11 -8.01
C PHE A 332 6.21 -5.48 -6.64
N VAL A 333 6.03 -4.16 -6.60
CA VAL A 333 5.81 -3.41 -5.36
C VAL A 333 4.50 -2.62 -5.37
N MET A 334 3.75 -2.63 -4.27
CA MET A 334 2.45 -1.96 -4.17
C MET A 334 2.49 -0.86 -3.10
N LEU A 335 2.21 0.37 -3.50
CA LEU A 335 2.34 1.57 -2.68
C LEU A 335 1.06 1.85 -1.87
N GLY A 336 1.20 1.96 -0.55
CA GLY A 336 0.09 2.22 0.38
C GLY A 336 0.05 3.67 0.88
N ARG A 337 0.40 3.89 2.16
CA ARG A 337 0.35 5.21 2.83
C ARG A 337 0.92 6.40 2.03
N PRO A 338 2.05 6.28 1.30
CA PRO A 338 2.53 7.40 0.48
C PRO A 338 1.48 7.97 -0.48
N VAL A 339 0.68 7.11 -1.12
CA VAL A 339 -0.42 7.50 -2.01
C VAL A 339 -1.48 8.29 -1.25
N MET A 340 -1.88 7.82 -0.06
CA MET A 340 -2.88 8.50 0.78
C MET A 340 -2.40 9.86 1.27
N PHE A 341 -1.11 10.01 1.58
CA PHE A 341 -0.54 11.31 1.93
C PHE A 341 -0.47 12.23 0.71
N ALA A 342 -0.05 11.73 -0.45
CA ALA A 342 0.00 12.53 -1.68
C ALA A 342 -1.40 13.04 -2.09
N LEU A 343 -2.43 12.18 -2.01
CA LEU A 343 -3.84 12.55 -2.18
C LEU A 343 -4.29 13.56 -1.12
N GLY A 344 -4.03 13.27 0.15
CA GLY A 344 -4.42 14.13 1.26
C GLY A 344 -3.75 15.51 1.24
N ALA A 345 -2.58 15.63 0.62
CA ALA A 345 -1.85 16.87 0.48
C ALA A 345 -2.41 17.77 -0.62
N ALA A 346 -2.64 17.23 -1.83
CA ALA A 346 -3.01 18.05 -3.00
C ALA A 346 -3.87 17.32 -4.05
N GLY A 347 -4.61 16.27 -3.65
CA GLY A 347 -5.46 15.49 -4.54
C GLY A 347 -4.69 14.87 -5.70
N GLY A 348 -5.27 14.92 -6.90
CA GLY A 348 -4.64 14.36 -8.11
C GLY A 348 -3.31 15.01 -8.47
N ARG A 349 -3.10 16.30 -8.17
CA ARG A 349 -1.79 16.94 -8.39
C ARG A 349 -0.71 16.33 -7.49
N GLY A 350 -1.06 16.08 -6.22
CA GLY A 350 -0.12 15.48 -5.26
C GLY A 350 0.19 14.04 -5.59
N LEU A 351 -0.83 13.24 -5.93
CA LEU A 351 -0.63 11.86 -6.36
C LEU A 351 0.24 11.78 -7.62
N ARG A 352 -0.06 12.60 -8.63
CA ARG A 352 0.74 12.67 -9.86
C ARG A 352 2.20 12.96 -9.55
N ALA A 353 2.47 14.01 -8.77
CA ALA A 353 3.84 14.41 -8.40
C ALA A 353 4.58 13.28 -7.68
N TYR A 354 3.92 12.61 -6.72
CA TYR A 354 4.53 11.48 -6.01
C TYR A 354 4.86 10.31 -6.92
N LEU A 355 3.96 9.92 -7.83
CA LEU A 355 4.22 8.79 -8.75
C LEU A 355 5.31 9.14 -9.78
N ASP A 356 5.34 10.38 -10.27
CA ASP A 356 6.39 10.85 -11.17
C ASP A 356 7.76 10.79 -10.49
N GLU A 357 7.84 11.19 -9.22
CA GLU A 357 9.07 11.13 -8.43
C GLU A 357 9.53 9.68 -8.21
N VAL A 358 8.63 8.78 -7.81
CA VAL A 358 8.96 7.36 -7.63
C VAL A 358 9.51 6.76 -8.93
N THR A 359 8.89 7.07 -10.08
CA THR A 359 9.38 6.63 -11.40
C THR A 359 10.79 7.18 -11.70
N LEU A 360 11.04 8.46 -11.40
CA LEU A 360 12.35 9.10 -11.60
C LEU A 360 13.42 8.49 -10.69
N GLU A 361 13.12 8.27 -9.41
CA GLU A 361 14.01 7.66 -8.44
C GLU A 361 14.35 6.21 -8.82
N ILE A 362 13.38 5.41 -9.29
CA ILE A 362 13.64 4.06 -9.82
C ILE A 362 14.62 4.14 -11.00
N SER A 363 14.36 5.00 -11.99
CA SER A 363 15.24 5.15 -13.15
C SER A 363 16.65 5.60 -12.75
N THR A 364 16.75 6.50 -11.77
CA THR A 364 18.03 7.03 -11.26
C THR A 364 18.80 5.95 -10.51
N ALA A 365 18.13 5.21 -9.63
CA ALA A 365 18.73 4.11 -8.88
C ALA A 365 19.22 3.00 -9.81
N MET A 366 18.43 2.60 -10.83
CA MET A 366 18.86 1.66 -11.88
C MET A 366 20.16 2.13 -12.57
N ALA A 367 20.25 3.42 -12.91
CA ALA A 367 21.47 3.98 -13.49
C ALA A 367 22.68 3.84 -12.56
N GLN A 368 22.51 4.12 -11.25
CA GLN A 368 23.59 4.03 -10.26
C GLN A 368 24.07 2.60 -10.02
N ILE A 369 23.16 1.62 -9.98
CA ILE A 369 23.49 0.20 -9.84
C ILE A 369 23.86 -0.48 -11.16
N GLY A 370 23.85 0.27 -12.27
CA GLY A 370 24.30 -0.20 -13.57
C GLY A 370 23.34 -1.16 -14.27
N THR A 371 22.03 -1.07 -14.03
CA THR A 371 20.99 -1.90 -14.67
C THR A 371 20.20 -1.10 -15.71
N CYS A 372 19.81 -1.77 -16.79
CA CYS A 372 19.01 -1.16 -17.87
C CYS A 372 17.58 -1.71 -17.93
N SER A 373 17.32 -2.86 -17.31
CA SER A 373 15.99 -3.46 -17.26
C SER A 373 15.63 -3.90 -15.85
N VAL A 374 14.33 -3.97 -15.54
CA VAL A 374 13.84 -4.45 -14.23
C VAL A 374 14.31 -5.89 -13.93
N PRO A 375 14.28 -6.84 -14.87
CA PRO A 375 14.79 -8.20 -14.62
C PRO A 375 16.29 -8.28 -14.25
N ASP A 376 17.09 -7.27 -14.58
CA ASP A 376 18.51 -7.24 -14.18
C ASP A 376 18.72 -6.88 -12.70
N ILE A 377 17.67 -6.41 -12.02
CA ILE A 377 17.70 -6.06 -10.60
C ILE A 377 17.63 -7.36 -9.79
N THR A 378 18.79 -7.83 -9.38
CA THR A 378 19.00 -9.14 -8.74
C THR A 378 19.71 -8.97 -7.40
N PRO A 379 19.86 -10.03 -6.57
CA PRO A 379 20.61 -9.93 -5.32
C PRO A 379 22.05 -9.41 -5.48
N GLN A 380 22.65 -9.54 -6.68
CA GLN A 380 23.97 -8.99 -6.99
C GLN A 380 24.01 -7.45 -7.04
N CYS A 381 22.86 -6.78 -7.02
CA CYS A 381 22.74 -5.34 -6.89
C CYS A 381 22.82 -4.86 -5.43
N LEU A 382 22.85 -5.78 -4.45
CA LEU A 382 22.96 -5.47 -3.03
C LEU A 382 24.44 -5.42 -2.61
N TYR A 383 24.75 -4.58 -1.62
CA TYR A 383 26.06 -4.51 -0.99
C TYR A 383 26.16 -5.50 0.18
N GLY A 384 27.24 -6.27 0.24
CA GLY A 384 27.53 -7.25 1.29
C GLY A 384 26.88 -8.62 1.06
N ASP A 385 27.31 -9.64 1.82
CA ASP A 385 26.65 -10.94 1.84
C ASP A 385 25.26 -10.78 2.45
N THR A 386 24.23 -10.97 1.63
CA THR A 386 22.81 -10.87 2.01
C THR A 386 22.33 -12.03 2.88
N GLN A 387 23.11 -12.44 3.88
CA GLN A 387 22.52 -12.96 5.09
C GLN A 387 22.07 -11.76 5.91
N ILE A 388 20.86 -11.26 5.60
CA ILE A 388 20.16 -10.40 6.55
C ILE A 388 19.97 -11.26 7.80
N SER A 389 20.91 -11.12 8.75
CA SER A 389 20.93 -11.95 9.94
C SER A 389 19.60 -11.76 10.67
N PRO A 390 18.91 -12.83 11.11
CA PRO A 390 17.70 -12.71 11.94
C PRO A 390 17.95 -11.96 13.26
N ALA A 391 19.21 -11.67 13.59
CA ALA A 391 19.65 -10.83 14.70
C ALA A 391 19.45 -9.32 14.44
N LEU A 392 18.21 -8.90 14.18
CA LEU A 392 17.72 -7.58 14.62
C LEU A 392 16.62 -7.79 15.67
N THR A 393 16.82 -8.78 16.55
CA THR A 393 16.08 -8.88 17.79
C THR A 393 16.73 -7.96 18.82
N THR A 394 15.95 -6.96 19.25
CA THR A 394 16.03 -6.25 20.54
C THR A 394 17.09 -5.18 20.81
N GLU A 395 18.27 -5.12 20.18
CA GLU A 395 19.32 -4.18 20.67
C GLU A 395 19.20 -2.70 20.27
N ASN A 396 18.41 -2.33 19.25
CA ASN A 396 18.34 -0.92 18.79
C ASN A 396 17.04 -0.16 19.09
N ILE A 397 16.17 -0.67 19.97
CA ILE A 397 14.94 0.06 20.36
C ILE A 397 15.22 1.15 21.42
N ALA A 398 16.42 1.18 22.01
CA ALA A 398 16.75 2.09 23.11
C ALA A 398 17.07 3.55 22.72
N LEU A 399 17.08 3.90 21.43
CA LEU A 399 17.41 5.27 20.98
C LEU A 399 16.31 5.88 20.10
N ILE A 400 15.07 5.88 20.60
CA ILE A 400 14.06 6.83 20.13
C ILE A 400 13.97 7.93 21.19
N PRO A 401 14.33 9.19 20.89
CA PRO A 401 14.11 10.29 21.82
C PRO A 401 12.60 10.41 22.07
N THR A 402 12.16 10.01 23.26
CA THR A 402 10.84 10.40 23.75
C THR A 402 10.92 11.88 24.10
N GLU A 403 10.32 12.75 23.29
CA GLU A 403 10.03 14.11 23.72
C GLU A 403 9.07 14.04 24.92
N HIS A 404 9.63 14.00 26.13
CA HIS A 404 8.89 14.18 27.35
C HIS A 404 8.46 15.65 27.45
N HIS A 405 7.16 15.89 27.32
CA HIS A 405 6.53 17.11 27.80
C HIS A 405 6.88 17.30 29.27
N LYS A 406 7.78 18.26 29.56
CA LYS A 406 7.92 18.84 30.89
C LYS A 406 6.63 19.61 31.19
N THR A 407 5.76 19.01 32.01
CA THR A 407 4.77 19.78 32.76
C THR A 407 5.53 20.58 33.81
N GLY A 408 5.76 21.86 33.51
CA GLY A 408 6.27 22.81 34.49
C GLY A 408 5.20 23.04 35.56
N GLY A 409 5.44 22.50 36.75
CA GLY A 409 4.80 22.98 37.97
C GLY A 409 5.49 24.26 38.42
N HIS A 410 4.74 25.34 38.50
CA HIS A 410 5.08 26.45 39.39
C HIS A 410 3.90 26.73 40.31
N ARG A 411 4.28 26.67 41.60
CA ARG A 411 3.68 27.14 42.84
C ARG A 411 2.41 27.98 42.77
#